data_AF-A0A1F6MRA8-F1
#
_entry.id   AF-A0A1F6MRA8-F1
#
_cell.length_a   1.000
_cell.length_b   1.000
_cell.length_c   1.000
_cell.angle_alpha   90.00
_cell.angle_beta   90.00
_cell.angle_gamma   90.00
#
_symmetry.space_group_name_H-M   'P 1'
#
loop_
_entity.id
_entity.type
_entity.pdbx_description
1 polymer ?
#
loop_
_entity_poly.entity_id
_entity_poly.type
_entity_poly.pdbx_seq_one_letter_code
_entity_poly.pdbx_strand_id
1 'polypeptide(L)'
;MTPRTKHTSLAVEQPVRLYKFIALSFLILTIILLGVIIFMSAKRATITVVAGQEPLEVSVAMAIGSESKIGFVETITVELKKTYKPESTKEIGAVAMGAVTLRNDSDADQALVATTRLLSPEGILFRLKNRVVVPAKSTIVTEVYADKEGRESEIGPAKFTIPGLNAAKQAVIYATSEKPMIGGVRAVGIVT
;
A
#
# COMPACT_ATOMS: atom_id res chain seq x y z
N MET A 1 17.08 43.28 -65.37
CA MET A 1 16.07 42.27 -65.00
C MET A 1 16.79 41.21 -64.16
N THR A 2 16.40 41.10 -62.88
CA THR A 2 16.68 40.06 -61.86
C THR A 2 18.10 39.48 -61.69
N PRO A 3 18.64 39.54 -60.46
CA PRO A 3 18.59 38.33 -59.62
C PRO A 3 18.27 38.72 -58.15
N ARG A 4 17.82 37.84 -57.26
CA ARG A 4 18.52 36.64 -56.80
C ARG A 4 17.60 35.95 -55.78
N THR A 5 17.16 34.74 -56.09
CA THR A 5 16.49 33.85 -55.14
C THR A 5 17.47 33.50 -54.02
N LYS A 6 17.19 33.99 -52.81
CA LYS A 6 17.83 33.48 -51.60
C LYS A 6 17.04 32.26 -51.14
N HIS A 7 17.56 31.07 -51.40
CA HIS A 7 17.15 29.87 -50.69
C HIS A 7 17.72 29.97 -49.27
N THR A 8 16.86 30.31 -48.32
CA THR A 8 17.20 30.26 -46.89
C THR A 8 17.15 28.80 -46.44
N SER A 9 18.31 28.15 -46.41
CA SER A 9 18.52 26.92 -45.65
C SER A 9 18.64 27.28 -44.17
N LEU A 10 17.56 27.12 -43.41
CA LEU A 10 17.62 27.15 -41.95
C LEU A 10 18.05 25.77 -41.46
N ALA A 11 19.36 25.58 -41.29
CA ALA A 11 19.85 24.52 -40.42
C ALA A 11 19.34 24.85 -39.00
N VAL A 12 18.30 24.15 -38.57
CA VAL A 12 17.79 24.23 -37.20
C VAL A 12 18.80 23.48 -36.33
N GLU A 13 19.87 24.17 -35.94
CA GLU A 13 20.70 23.74 -34.83
C GLU A 13 19.82 23.77 -33.59
N GLN A 14 19.21 22.63 -33.27
CA GLN A 14 18.48 22.48 -32.03
C GLN A 14 19.49 22.65 -30.89
N PRO A 15 19.27 23.59 -29.96
CA PRO A 15 20.24 23.90 -28.94
C PRO A 15 20.45 22.64 -28.11
N VAL A 16 21.69 22.13 -28.08
CA VAL A 16 22.14 20.97 -27.28
C VAL A 16 21.65 20.97 -25.82
N ARG A 17 21.25 22.14 -25.32
CA ARG A 17 20.57 22.34 -24.04
C ARG A 17 19.22 21.62 -23.94
N LEU A 18 18.40 21.59 -24.98
CA LEU A 18 17.07 20.94 -24.97
C LEU A 18 17.18 19.42 -24.78
N TYR A 19 18.05 18.75 -25.55
CA TYR A 19 18.28 17.31 -25.39
C TYR A 19 18.84 16.95 -24.01
N LYS A 20 19.71 17.81 -23.45
CA LYS A 20 20.25 17.62 -22.10
C LYS A 20 19.16 17.75 -21.03
N PHE A 21 18.19 18.65 -21.22
CA PHE A 21 17.03 18.78 -20.33
C PHE A 21 16.08 17.59 -20.42
N ILE A 22 15.81 17.08 -21.63
CA ILE A 22 14.94 15.93 -21.85
C ILE A 22 15.57 14.66 -21.27
N ALA A 23 16.87 14.46 -21.47
CA ALA A 23 17.61 13.34 -20.90
C ALA A 23 17.63 13.38 -19.36
N LEU A 24 17.79 14.58 -18.77
CA LEU A 24 17.78 14.75 -17.31
C LEU A 24 16.38 14.48 -16.72
N SER A 25 15.33 14.96 -17.39
CA SER A 25 13.93 14.67 -17.04
C SER A 25 13.65 13.17 -17.04
N PHE A 26 14.06 12.48 -18.11
CA PHE A 26 13.86 11.04 -18.24
C PHE A 26 14.64 10.24 -17.18
N LEU A 27 15.84 10.68 -16.83
CA LEU A 27 16.64 10.09 -15.75
C LEU A 27 15.95 10.25 -14.38
N ILE A 28 15.38 11.42 -14.11
CA ILE A 28 14.68 11.66 -12.85
C ILE A 28 13.41 10.81 -12.77
N LEU A 29 12.66 10.72 -13.88
CA LEU A 29 11.44 9.92 -13.95
C LEU A 29 11.73 8.42 -13.71
N THR A 30 12.83 7.91 -14.27
CA THR A 30 13.24 6.51 -14.10
C THR A 30 13.67 6.21 -12.66
N ILE A 31 14.34 7.13 -11.97
CA ILE A 31 14.69 6.98 -10.54
C ILE A 31 13.42 6.93 -9.67
N ILE A 32 12.45 7.79 -9.94
CA ILE A 32 11.18 7.82 -9.20
C ILE A 32 10.42 6.49 -9.40
N LEU A 33 10.34 6.02 -10.64
CA LEU A 33 9.69 4.74 -10.97
C LEU A 33 10.36 3.58 -10.22
N LEU A 34 11.70 3.56 -10.19
CA LEU A 34 12.46 2.52 -9.49
C LEU A 34 12.18 2.52 -7.98
N GLY A 35 12.06 3.71 -7.37
CA GLY A 35 11.71 3.85 -5.96
C GLY A 35 10.33 3.28 -5.61
N VAL A 36 9.33 3.50 -6.48
CA VAL A 36 7.98 2.94 -6.30
C VAL A 36 8.00 1.41 -6.35
N ILE A 37 8.77 0.82 -7.27
CA ILE A 37 8.90 -0.63 -7.41
C ILE A 37 9.55 -1.24 -6.16
N ILE A 38 10.62 -0.65 -5.64
CA ILE A 38 11.30 -1.12 -4.42
C ILE A 38 10.35 -1.03 -3.21
N PHE A 39 9.61 0.06 -3.08
CA PHE A 39 8.66 0.24 -1.98
C PHE A 39 7.54 -0.81 -1.99
N MET A 40 7.00 -1.14 -3.17
CA MET A 40 6.00 -2.22 -3.28
C MET A 40 6.62 -3.59 -2.99
N SER A 41 7.86 -3.84 -3.41
CA SER A 41 8.59 -5.09 -3.14
C SER A 41 8.90 -5.32 -1.66
N ALA A 42 9.04 -4.25 -0.86
CA ALA A 42 9.35 -4.34 0.56
C ALA A 42 8.17 -4.85 1.44
N LYS A 43 6.94 -4.91 0.93
CA LYS A 43 5.79 -5.46 1.66
C LYS A 43 5.91 -6.99 1.75
N ARG A 44 6.41 -7.52 2.87
CA ARG A 44 6.54 -8.96 3.11
C ARG A 44 5.51 -9.45 4.13
N ALA A 45 4.81 -10.52 3.80
CA ALA A 45 4.06 -11.34 4.75
C ALA A 45 4.94 -12.53 5.14
N THR A 46 5.23 -12.67 6.44
CA THR A 46 6.05 -13.79 6.94
C THR A 46 5.12 -14.91 7.38
N ILE A 47 5.17 -16.04 6.68
CA ILE A 47 4.45 -17.26 7.05
C ILE A 47 5.46 -18.20 7.71
N THR A 48 5.34 -18.40 9.02
CA THR A 48 6.22 -19.31 9.76
C THR A 48 5.56 -20.68 9.86
N VAL A 49 6.14 -21.70 9.22
CA VAL A 49 5.66 -23.08 9.27
C VAL A 49 6.53 -23.87 10.23
N VAL A 50 5.96 -24.38 11.31
CA VAL A 50 6.63 -25.31 12.23
C VAL A 50 6.08 -26.70 11.96
N ALA A 51 6.91 -27.61 11.45
CA ALA A 51 6.48 -28.95 11.08
C ALA A 51 6.47 -29.88 12.31
N GLY A 52 5.29 -30.36 12.71
CA GLY A 52 5.17 -31.54 13.56
C GLY A 52 5.34 -32.80 12.71
N GLN A 53 6.23 -33.71 13.11
CA GLN A 53 6.39 -34.99 12.43
C GLN A 53 5.36 -35.97 12.98
N GLU A 54 4.45 -36.44 12.11
CA GLU A 54 3.50 -37.50 12.42
C GLU A 54 3.95 -38.76 11.66
N PRO A 55 4.40 -39.83 12.34
CA PRO A 55 4.85 -41.04 11.67
C PRO A 55 3.66 -41.74 11.01
N LEU A 56 3.62 -41.77 9.68
CA LEU A 56 2.62 -42.48 8.90
C LEU A 56 3.09 -43.92 8.68
N GLU A 57 2.54 -44.88 9.41
CA GLU A 57 2.77 -46.30 9.15
C GLU A 57 1.97 -46.74 7.92
N VAL A 58 2.67 -46.99 6.81
CA VAL A 58 2.07 -47.54 5.59
C VAL A 58 2.25 -49.05 5.59
N SER A 59 1.18 -49.79 5.94
CA SER A 59 1.14 -51.25 5.83
C SER A 59 0.55 -51.66 4.49
N VAL A 60 1.37 -52.24 3.60
CA VAL A 60 0.91 -52.82 2.33
C VAL A 60 0.80 -54.34 2.48
N ALA A 61 -0.41 -54.88 2.32
CA ALA A 61 -0.62 -56.32 2.26
C ALA A 61 -0.35 -56.81 0.83
N MET A 62 0.64 -57.68 0.64
CA MET A 62 0.93 -58.33 -0.64
C MET A 62 0.66 -59.83 -0.56
N ALA A 63 -0.14 -60.36 -1.49
CA ALA A 63 -0.37 -61.80 -1.63
C ALA A 63 0.72 -62.41 -2.53
N ILE A 64 1.57 -63.26 -1.96
CA ILE A 64 2.62 -63.97 -2.70
C ILE A 64 2.09 -65.36 -3.09
N GLY A 65 1.95 -65.63 -4.39
CA GLY A 65 1.65 -66.96 -4.94
C GLY A 65 2.92 -67.80 -5.15
N SER A 66 2.79 -69.13 -5.06
CA SER A 66 3.87 -70.14 -4.99
C SER A 66 4.71 -70.37 -6.26
N GLU A 67 4.98 -69.34 -7.08
CA GLU A 67 5.82 -69.42 -8.26
C GLU A 67 6.89 -68.32 -8.20
N SER A 68 8.16 -68.69 -8.34
CA SER A 68 9.31 -67.80 -8.17
C SER A 68 9.31 -66.67 -9.19
N LYS A 69 8.87 -65.46 -8.77
CA LYS A 69 8.93 -64.23 -9.58
C LYS A 69 10.01 -63.29 -9.07
N ILE A 70 10.73 -62.68 -10.01
CA ILE A 70 11.68 -61.59 -9.76
C ILE A 70 10.86 -60.36 -9.31
N GLY A 71 11.06 -59.93 -8.07
CA GLY A 71 10.43 -58.74 -7.52
C GLY A 71 11.17 -57.47 -7.94
N PHE A 72 10.43 -56.48 -8.45
CA PHE A 72 10.96 -55.14 -8.70
C PHE A 72 10.57 -54.24 -7.53
N VAL A 73 11.55 -53.52 -6.97
CA VAL A 73 11.29 -52.46 -5.99
C VAL A 73 11.11 -51.17 -6.77
N GLU A 74 9.88 -50.68 -6.85
CA GLU A 74 9.57 -49.41 -7.50
C GLU A 74 9.34 -48.34 -6.43
N THR A 75 10.11 -47.25 -6.50
CA THR A 75 9.97 -46.11 -5.58
C THR A 75 8.93 -45.16 -6.15
N ILE A 76 7.73 -45.18 -5.59
CA ILE A 76 6.65 -44.27 -5.99
C ILE A 76 6.74 -43.01 -5.12
N THR A 77 7.10 -41.88 -5.73
CA THR A 77 7.05 -40.57 -5.07
C THR A 77 5.61 -40.10 -5.01
N VAL A 78 4.98 -40.19 -3.84
CA VAL A 78 3.61 -39.69 -3.62
C VAL A 78 3.68 -38.22 -3.19
N GLU A 79 3.21 -37.29 -4.03
CA GLU A 79 3.01 -35.90 -3.62
C GLU A 79 1.76 -35.78 -2.73
N LEU A 80 1.98 -35.66 -1.42
CA LEU A 80 0.92 -35.38 -0.46
C LEU A 80 0.68 -33.86 -0.37
N LYS A 81 -0.44 -33.39 -0.92
CA LYS A 81 -0.93 -32.02 -0.71
C LYS A 81 -1.91 -31.99 0.46
N LYS A 82 -1.50 -31.41 1.59
CA LYS A 82 -2.37 -31.21 2.77
C LYS A 82 -2.73 -29.72 2.87
N THR A 83 -4.02 -29.42 2.78
CA THR A 83 -4.56 -28.07 2.92
C THR A 83 -4.92 -27.83 4.38
N TYR A 84 -4.25 -26.89 5.03
CA TYR A 84 -4.54 -26.51 6.42
C TYR A 84 -5.49 -25.32 6.44
N LYS A 85 -6.54 -25.42 7.27
CA LYS A 85 -7.40 -24.30 7.65
C LYS A 85 -7.14 -24.02 9.13
N PRO A 86 -6.97 -22.75 9.54
CA PRO A 86 -6.79 -22.44 10.96
C PRO A 86 -8.03 -22.88 11.75
N GLU A 87 -7.83 -23.66 12.81
CA GLU A 87 -8.92 -24.11 13.69
C GLU A 87 -9.53 -22.95 14.47
N SER A 88 -8.72 -21.94 14.81
CA SER A 88 -9.18 -20.72 15.46
C SER A 88 -8.52 -19.49 14.84
N THR A 89 -9.32 -18.45 14.64
CA THR A 89 -8.87 -17.13 14.22
C THR A 89 -9.09 -16.17 15.37
N LYS A 90 -8.01 -15.55 15.86
CA LYS A 90 -8.08 -14.51 16.88
C LYS A 90 -7.93 -13.14 16.22
N GLU A 91 -8.87 -12.26 16.47
CA GLU A 91 -8.74 -10.85 16.09
C GLU A 91 -7.89 -10.13 17.14
N ILE A 92 -6.85 -9.46 16.67
CA ILE A 92 -6.00 -8.58 17.49
C ILE A 92 -6.25 -7.15 17.05
N GLY A 93 -6.33 -6.23 18.01
CA GLY A 93 -6.42 -4.80 17.74
C GLY A 93 -5.26 -4.34 16.86
N ALA A 94 -5.58 -3.50 15.88
CA ALA A 94 -4.61 -2.86 15.00
C ALA A 94 -5.03 -1.40 14.76
N VAL A 95 -4.12 -0.60 14.21
CA VAL A 95 -4.41 0.80 13.91
C VAL A 95 -5.09 0.91 12.55
N ALA A 96 -6.32 1.43 12.55
CA ALA A 96 -7.02 1.72 11.31
C ALA A 96 -6.29 2.82 10.52
N MET A 97 -6.21 2.65 9.21
CA MET A 97 -5.54 3.57 8.31
C MET A 97 -6.47 3.95 7.15
N GLY A 98 -6.22 5.11 6.57
CA GLY A 98 -6.84 5.50 5.32
C GLY A 98 -6.33 6.83 4.80
N ALA A 99 -7.04 7.37 3.82
CA ALA A 99 -6.69 8.63 3.18
C ALA A 99 -7.80 9.65 3.35
N VAL A 100 -7.41 10.89 3.62
CA VAL A 100 -8.31 12.04 3.68
C VAL A 100 -7.88 13.07 2.64
N THR A 101 -8.86 13.73 2.04
CA THR A 101 -8.68 14.92 1.23
C THR A 101 -8.78 16.13 2.15
N LEU A 102 -7.66 16.81 2.36
CA LEU A 102 -7.62 18.11 3.01
C LEU A 102 -8.02 19.19 2.02
N ARG A 103 -8.89 20.10 2.45
CA ARG A 103 -9.32 21.25 1.67
C ARG A 103 -8.99 22.53 2.41
N ASN A 104 -8.51 23.52 1.68
CA ASN A 104 -8.27 24.87 2.19
C ASN A 104 -8.97 25.88 1.27
N ASP A 105 -10.08 26.43 1.72
CA ASP A 105 -10.83 27.46 1.00
C ASP A 105 -10.35 28.89 1.34
N SER A 106 -9.32 29.03 2.19
CA SER A 106 -8.73 30.33 2.55
C SER A 106 -7.72 30.85 1.52
N ASP A 107 -7.38 32.13 1.62
CA ASP A 107 -6.41 32.80 0.74
C ASP A 107 -4.94 32.60 1.15
N ALA A 108 -4.67 31.83 2.21
CA ALA A 108 -3.32 31.58 2.70
C ALA A 108 -3.02 30.09 2.82
N ASP A 109 -1.77 29.72 2.55
CA ASP A 109 -1.30 28.35 2.72
C ASP A 109 -1.38 27.92 4.19
N GLN A 110 -1.89 26.72 4.43
CA GLN A 110 -1.97 26.15 5.76
C GLN A 110 -1.02 24.95 5.88
N ALA A 111 0.08 25.15 6.61
CA ALA A 111 0.95 24.06 7.01
C ALA A 111 0.32 23.27 8.18
N LEU A 112 0.32 21.94 8.06
CA LEU A 112 -0.10 20.99 9.09
C LEU A 112 1.08 20.07 9.41
N VAL A 113 1.39 19.93 10.70
CA VAL A 113 2.49 19.08 11.16
C VAL A 113 2.11 17.60 11.09
N ALA A 114 3.11 16.73 11.04
CA ALA A 114 2.88 15.31 11.32
C ALA A 114 2.20 15.18 12.70
N THR A 115 1.29 14.22 12.85
CA THR A 115 0.45 14.00 14.05
C THR A 115 -0.66 15.02 14.30
N THR A 116 -0.92 15.93 13.36
CA THR A 116 -2.08 16.84 13.44
C THR A 116 -3.37 16.03 13.65
N ARG A 117 -4.18 16.48 14.60
CA ARG A 117 -5.42 15.84 15.02
C ARG A 117 -6.55 16.14 14.03
N LEU A 118 -7.25 15.09 13.63
CA LEU A 118 -8.43 15.10 12.78
C LEU A 118 -9.56 14.41 13.54
N LEU A 119 -10.64 15.13 13.81
CA LEU A 119 -11.75 14.63 14.61
C LEU A 119 -12.93 14.29 13.70
N SER A 120 -13.39 13.04 13.74
CA SER A 120 -14.59 12.62 13.02
C SER A 120 -15.88 13.09 13.72
N PRO A 121 -17.03 13.08 13.05
CA PRO A 121 -18.33 13.41 13.67
C PRO A 121 -18.68 12.48 14.84
N GLU A 122 -18.20 11.23 14.79
CA GLU A 122 -18.38 10.22 15.84
C GLU A 122 -17.40 10.39 17.02
N GLY A 123 -16.56 11.43 16.98
CA GLY A 123 -15.59 11.71 18.04
C GLY A 123 -14.31 10.87 17.96
N ILE A 124 -14.08 10.16 16.86
CA ILE A 124 -12.91 9.31 16.67
C ILE A 124 -11.74 10.16 16.16
N LEU A 125 -10.60 10.03 16.83
CA LEU A 125 -9.42 10.83 16.56
C LEU A 125 -8.48 10.12 15.58
N PHE A 126 -8.15 10.82 14.50
CA PHE A 126 -7.13 10.42 13.54
C PHE A 126 -5.97 11.39 13.56
N ARG A 127 -4.81 10.91 13.13
CA ARG A 127 -3.58 11.66 13.08
C ARG A 127 -2.97 11.61 11.70
N LEU A 128 -2.46 12.75 11.28
CA LEU A 128 -1.72 12.89 10.03
C LEU A 128 -0.40 12.12 10.10
N LYS A 129 -0.10 11.31 9.08
CA LYS A 129 1.13 10.52 9.04
C LYS A 129 2.37 11.38 8.77
N ASN A 130 2.26 12.32 7.83
CA ASN A 130 3.37 13.15 7.36
C ASN A 130 3.08 14.63 7.63
N ARG A 131 4.07 15.51 7.46
CA ARG A 131 3.81 16.96 7.39
C ARG A 131 3.25 17.28 6.02
N VAL A 132 2.18 18.09 5.96
CA VAL A 132 1.54 18.48 4.70
C VAL A 132 1.30 19.98 4.70
N VAL A 133 1.52 20.63 3.56
CA VAL A 133 1.12 22.03 3.34
C VAL A 133 -0.06 21.99 2.39
N VAL A 134 -1.19 22.54 2.82
CA VAL A 134 -2.40 22.66 2.00
C VAL A 134 -2.38 24.06 1.38
N PRO A 135 -2.16 24.20 0.06
CA PRO A 135 -2.12 25.52 -0.58
C PRO A 135 -3.46 26.24 -0.45
N ALA A 136 -3.44 27.58 -0.55
CA ALA A 136 -4.64 28.38 -0.65
C ALA A 136 -5.55 27.91 -1.80
N LYS A 137 -6.87 27.89 -1.57
CA LYS A 137 -7.91 27.48 -2.55
C LYS A 137 -7.64 26.13 -3.24
N SER A 138 -7.08 25.17 -2.50
CA SER A 138 -6.65 23.90 -3.06
C SER A 138 -7.01 22.71 -2.17
N THR A 139 -6.87 21.51 -2.72
CA THR A 139 -7.06 20.24 -2.03
C THR A 139 -5.81 19.37 -2.16
N ILE A 140 -5.55 18.56 -1.13
CA ILE A 140 -4.46 17.58 -1.14
C ILE A 140 -4.89 16.30 -0.42
N VAL A 141 -4.52 15.15 -0.98
CA VAL A 141 -4.79 13.85 -0.37
C VAL A 141 -3.61 13.48 0.53
N THR A 142 -3.90 13.04 1.76
CA THR A 142 -2.89 12.57 2.71
C THR A 142 -3.34 11.32 3.44
N GLU A 143 -2.37 10.53 3.88
CA GLU A 143 -2.59 9.37 4.73
C GLU A 143 -2.78 9.78 6.20
N VAL A 144 -3.69 9.08 6.86
CA VAL A 144 -3.99 9.22 8.29
C VAL A 144 -4.03 7.85 8.96
N TYR A 145 -3.80 7.84 10.26
CA TYR A 145 -3.90 6.67 11.11
C TYR A 145 -4.74 6.99 12.35
N ALA A 146 -5.46 6.02 12.87
CA ALA A 146 -6.25 6.18 14.08
C ALA A 146 -5.35 6.39 15.32
N ASP A 147 -5.82 7.19 16.28
CA ASP A 147 -5.13 7.38 17.56
C ASP A 147 -5.20 6.13 18.45
N LYS A 148 -6.24 5.31 18.27
CA LYS A 148 -6.48 4.08 19.02
C LYS A 148 -6.50 2.86 18.10
N GLU A 149 -6.17 1.71 18.68
CA GLU A 149 -6.30 0.43 18.02
C GLU A 149 -7.72 -0.13 18.22
N GLY A 150 -8.18 -0.95 17.26
CA GLY A 150 -9.43 -1.67 17.38
C GLY A 150 -10.48 -1.31 16.33
N ARG A 151 -11.53 -2.14 16.26
CA ARG A 151 -12.64 -1.99 15.31
C ARG A 151 -13.41 -0.68 15.49
N GLU A 152 -13.40 -0.11 16.70
CA GLU A 152 -13.95 1.22 17.00
C GLU A 152 -13.31 2.35 16.20
N SER A 153 -12.10 2.14 15.67
CA SER A 153 -11.42 3.11 14.82
C SER A 153 -11.74 2.95 13.33
N GLU A 154 -12.58 1.97 12.97
CA GLU A 154 -13.05 1.80 11.60
C GLU A 154 -14.31 2.64 11.37
N ILE A 155 -14.20 3.64 10.50
CA ILE A 155 -15.30 4.54 10.17
C ILE A 155 -15.53 4.60 8.68
N GLY A 156 -16.76 4.94 8.28
CA GLY A 156 -17.11 5.19 6.89
C GLY A 156 -16.50 6.50 6.36
N PRO A 157 -16.87 6.87 5.11
CA PRO A 157 -16.62 8.20 4.57
C PRO A 157 -17.21 9.28 5.50
N ALA A 158 -16.39 10.24 5.92
CA ALA A 158 -16.77 11.24 6.91
C ALA A 158 -16.06 12.58 6.66
N LYS A 159 -16.60 13.65 7.27
CA LYS A 159 -15.97 14.97 7.29
C LYS A 159 -15.29 15.18 8.65
N PHE A 160 -14.02 15.52 8.62
CA PHE A 160 -13.19 15.73 9.81
C PHE A 160 -12.95 17.21 10.06
N THR A 161 -12.97 17.58 11.34
CA THR A 161 -12.50 18.90 11.80
C THR A 161 -11.05 18.80 12.28
N ILE A 162 -10.36 19.94 12.33
CA ILE A 162 -8.98 20.02 12.83
C ILE A 162 -9.01 20.84 14.13
N PRO A 163 -9.12 20.21 15.31
CA PRO A 163 -9.26 20.93 16.58
C PRO A 163 -8.09 21.86 16.91
N GLY A 164 -6.93 21.64 16.30
CA GLY A 164 -5.74 22.49 16.46
C GLY A 164 -5.83 23.85 15.74
N LEU A 165 -6.81 24.06 14.87
CA LEU A 165 -7.07 25.34 14.22
C LEU A 165 -8.12 26.13 15.00
N ASN A 166 -8.12 27.46 14.89
CA ASN A 166 -9.19 28.27 15.47
C ASN A 166 -10.53 28.03 14.74
N ALA A 167 -11.65 28.40 15.37
CA ALA A 167 -12.99 28.13 14.84
C ALA A 167 -13.22 28.72 13.43
N ALA A 168 -12.71 29.93 13.17
CA ALA A 168 -12.83 30.58 11.86
C ALA A 168 -12.09 29.79 10.77
N LYS A 169 -10.88 29.28 11.07
CA LYS A 169 -10.11 28.45 10.15
C LYS A 169 -10.72 27.07 9.95
N GLN A 170 -11.31 26.46 10.97
CA GLN A 170 -11.98 25.16 10.82
C GLN A 170 -13.18 25.20 9.87
N ALA A 171 -13.84 26.37 9.73
CA ALA A 171 -14.93 26.53 8.77
C ALA A 171 -14.47 26.44 7.31
N VAL A 172 -13.25 26.91 7.02
CA VAL A 172 -12.68 27.00 5.66
C VAL A 172 -11.59 25.96 5.38
N ILE A 173 -11.02 25.35 6.41
CA ILE A 173 -9.97 24.33 6.33
C ILE A 173 -10.42 23.10 7.10
N TYR A 174 -10.68 22.02 6.36
CA TYR A 174 -11.19 20.77 6.91
C TYR A 174 -10.73 19.58 6.06
N ALA A 175 -10.99 18.36 6.54
CA ALA A 175 -10.69 17.15 5.78
C ALA A 175 -11.96 16.36 5.49
N THR A 176 -11.96 15.58 4.41
CA THR A 176 -13.04 14.65 4.05
C THR A 176 -12.44 13.34 3.60
N SER A 177 -13.01 12.21 4.02
CA SER A 177 -12.70 10.90 3.45
C SER A 177 -13.81 10.47 2.51
N GLU A 178 -13.43 10.02 1.31
CA GLU A 178 -14.34 9.35 0.37
C GLU A 178 -14.35 7.84 0.56
N LYS A 179 -13.28 7.30 1.15
CA LYS A 179 -13.11 5.87 1.44
C LYS A 179 -13.20 5.63 2.94
N PRO A 180 -13.66 4.44 3.37
CA PRO A 180 -13.67 4.08 4.78
C PRO A 180 -12.23 3.97 5.34
N MET A 181 -12.10 4.24 6.64
CA MET A 181 -10.90 3.95 7.43
C MET A 181 -10.99 2.51 7.89
N ILE A 182 -10.01 1.68 7.52
CA ILE A 182 -10.05 0.23 7.75
C ILE A 182 -8.73 -0.29 8.32
N GLY A 183 -8.73 -1.52 8.84
CA GLY A 183 -7.53 -2.16 9.39
C GLY A 183 -7.37 -1.95 10.89
N GLY A 184 -8.48 -1.66 11.57
CA GLY A 184 -8.55 -1.59 13.03
C GLY A 184 -8.41 -2.96 13.71
N VAL A 185 -8.47 -4.05 12.93
CA VAL A 185 -8.26 -5.42 13.41
C VAL A 185 -7.39 -6.23 12.44
N ARG A 186 -6.62 -7.16 12.99
CA ARG A 186 -5.87 -8.18 12.23
C ARG A 186 -6.28 -9.57 12.67
N ALA A 187 -6.53 -10.44 11.70
CA ALA A 187 -6.84 -11.85 11.93
C ALA A 187 -5.54 -12.67 12.05
N VAL A 188 -5.35 -13.34 13.19
CA VAL A 188 -4.27 -14.30 13.41
C VAL A 188 -4.88 -15.69 13.51
N GLY A 189 -4.59 -16.55 12.53
CA GLY A 189 -5.01 -17.95 12.52
C GLY A 189 -3.95 -18.84 13.14
N ILE A 190 -4.33 -19.67 14.11
CA ILE A 190 -3.46 -20.73 14.64
C ILE A 190 -3.80 -22.01 13.89
N VAL A 191 -2.79 -22.64 13.30
CA VAL A 191 -2.88 -23.97 12.70
C VAL A 191 -2.14 -24.91 13.64
N THR A 192 -2.87 -25.87 14.22
CA THR A 192 -2.31 -26.96 15.03
C THR A 192 -2.07 -28.17 14.15
#